data_AF-A0A151E4D8-F1
#
_entry.id   AF-A0A151E4D8-F1
#
_cell.length_a   1.000
_cell.length_b   1.000
_cell.length_c   1.000
_cell.angle_alpha   90.00
_cell.angle_beta   90.00
_cell.angle_gamma   90.00
#
_symmetry.space_group_name_H-M   'P 1'
#
loop_
_entity.id
_entity.type
_entity.pdbx_description
1 polymer ?
#
loop_
_entity_poly.entity_id
_entity_poly.type
_entity_poly.pdbx_seq_one_letter_code
_entity_poly.pdbx_strand_id
1 'polypeptide(L)' 'MEETLYNIEIHKDNNGYLGKLFSDVDGVKEFKNEYLDQLLRDITIDMQLALEEFSNRTAEFIDGTETVVRR' A
#
# COMPACT_ATOMS: atom_id res chain seq x y z
N MET A 1 -7.87 -13.86 -13.40
CA MET A 1 -7.91 -14.05 -11.93
C MET A 1 -7.64 -12.67 -11.35
N GLU A 2 -8.42 -12.22 -10.38
CA GLU A 2 -8.06 -10.99 -9.67
C GLU A 2 -6.79 -11.27 -8.87
N GLU A 3 -5.74 -10.49 -9.10
CA GLU A 3 -4.50 -10.58 -8.34
C GLU A 3 -4.71 -9.91 -6.98
N THR A 4 -4.39 -10.62 -5.91
CA THR A 4 -4.44 -10.06 -4.56
C THR A 4 -3.34 -9.01 -4.41
N LEU A 5 -3.73 -7.73 -4.29
CA LEU A 5 -2.79 -6.63 -4.12
C LEU A 5 -2.11 -6.65 -2.74
N TYR A 6 -2.89 -6.97 -1.71
CA TYR A 6 -2.45 -6.99 -0.33
C TYR A 6 -3.12 -8.13 0.45
N ASN A 7 -2.36 -8.82 1.30
CA ASN A 7 -2.90 -9.65 2.36
C ASN A 7 -2.73 -8.92 3.70
N ILE A 8 -3.74 -8.98 4.57
CA ILE A 8 -3.70 -8.31 5.88
C ILE A 8 -3.95 -9.36 6.96
N GLU A 9 -3.03 -9.46 7.92
CA GLU A 9 -3.21 -10.24 9.14
C GLU A 9 -3.29 -9.30 10.34
N ILE A 10 -4.27 -9.52 11.23
CA ILE A 10 -4.41 -8.74 12.46
C ILE A 10 -4.44 -9.70 13.64
N HIS A 11 -3.49 -9.52 14.55
CA HIS A 11 -3.38 -10.27 15.79
C HIS A 11 -3.66 -9.36 16.99
N LYS A 12 -4.58 -9.79 17.86
CA LYS A 12 -4.73 -9.18 19.19
C LYS A 12 -3.61 -9.70 20.09
N ASP A 13 -2.92 -8.78 20.76
CA ASP A 13 -1.98 -9.06 21.84
C ASP A 13 -2.49 -8.46 23.16
N ASN A 14 -1.88 -8.79 24.31
CA ASN A 14 -2.25 -8.24 25.61
C ASN A 14 -2.16 -6.70 25.66
N ASN A 15 -1.26 -6.10 24.88
CA ASN A 15 -1.03 -4.65 24.85
C ASN A 15 -1.55 -3.93 23.60
N GLY A 16 -2.43 -4.56 22.80
CA GLY A 16 -3.01 -3.90 21.63
C GLY A 16 -3.25 -4.85 20.47
N TYR A 17 -3.01 -4.37 19.26
CA TYR A 17 -3.18 -5.07 18.00
C TYR A 17 -1.91 -4.93 17.17
N LEU A 18 -1.50 -6.03 16.56
CA LEU A 18 -0.42 -6.10 15.59
C LEU A 18 -1.03 -6.41 14.23
N GLY A 19 -0.93 -5.48 13.30
CA GLY A 19 -1.31 -5.65 11.91
C GLY A 19 -0.07 -5.96 11.06
N LYS A 20 -0.21 -6.86 10.10
CA LYS A 20 0.80 -7.14 9.08
C LYS A 20 0.16 -7.00 7.71
N LEU A 21 0.74 -6.15 6.88
CA LEU A 21 0.35 -5.93 5.49
C LEU A 21 1.42 -6.58 4.62
N PHE A 22 1.01 -7.56 3.82
CA PHE A 22 1.86 -8.30 2.91
C PHE A 22 1.53 -7.87 1.48
N SER A 23 2.55 -7.44 0.75
CA SER A 23 2.47 -7.17 -0.68
C SER A 23 3.64 -7.81 -1.40
N ASP A 24 3.42 -8.21 -2.65
CA ASP A 24 4.49 -8.78 -3.49
C ASP A 24 5.56 -7.72 -3.80
N VAL A 25 5.16 -6.45 -3.82
CA VAL A 25 5.98 -5.31 -4.25
C VAL A 25 6.81 -4.70 -3.11
N ASP A 26 6.21 -4.56 -1.92
CA ASP A 26 6.81 -3.84 -0.78
C ASP A 26 7.21 -4.78 0.38
N GLY A 27 6.90 -6.08 0.26
CA GLY A 27 7.19 -7.08 1.28
C GLY A 27 6.19 -7.03 2.44
N VAL A 28 6.70 -7.02 3.67
CA VAL A 28 5.88 -6.99 4.90
C VAL A 28 6.04 -5.66 5.61
N LYS A 29 4.90 -4.99 5.86
CA LYS A 29 4.81 -3.86 6.79
C LYS A 29 4.09 -4.27 8.06
N GLU A 30 4.64 -3.88 9.20
CA GLU A 30 4.07 -4.15 10.52
C GLU A 30 3.52 -2.86 11.15
N PHE A 31 2.30 -2.94 11.66
CA PHE A 31 1.59 -1.85 12.33
C PHE A 31 1.26 -2.29 13.75
N LYS A 32 1.43 -1.40 14.72
CA LYS A 32 1.08 -1.70 16.11
C LYS A 32 0.29 -0.55 16.71
N ASN A 33 -0.86 -0.87 17.29
CA ASN A 33 -1.69 0.13 17.95
C ASN A 33 -2.44 -0.47 19.14
N GLU A 34 -2.75 0.33 20.16
CA GLU A 34 -3.59 -0.09 21.28
C GLU A 34 -5.05 -0.32 20.85
N TYR A 35 -5.53 0.46 19.87
CA TYR A 35 -6.90 0.45 19.38
C TYR A 35 -6.99 -0.08 17.95
N LEU A 36 -7.98 -0.95 17.70
CA LEU A 36 -8.17 -1.56 16.38
C LEU A 36 -8.52 -0.52 15.31
N ASP A 37 -9.33 0.49 15.64
CA ASP A 37 -9.73 1.53 14.68
C ASP A 37 -8.53 2.35 14.20
N GLN A 38 -7.60 2.64 15.10
CA GLN A 38 -6.38 3.36 14.76
C GLN A 38 -5.45 2.49 13.91
N LEU A 39 -5.29 1.20 14.25
CA LEU A 39 -4.52 0.26 13.44
C LEU A 39 -5.06 0.19 11.99
N LEU A 40 -6.38 0.07 11.84
CA LEU A 40 -7.02 0.00 10.52
C LEU A 40 -6.87 1.31 9.76
N ARG A 41 -6.93 2.46 10.45
CA ARG A 41 -6.65 3.77 9.85
C ARG A 41 -5.22 3.84 9.33
N ASP A 42 -4.24 3.45 10.12
CA ASP A 42 -2.83 3.46 9.71
C ASP A 42 -2.60 2.58 8.47
N ILE A 43 -3.14 1.35 8.47
CA ILE A 43 -3.06 0.45 7.31
C ILE A 43 -3.73 1.06 6.07
N THR A 44 -4.91 1.68 6.24
CA THR A 44 -5.64 2.29 5.12
C THR A 44 -4.88 3.46 4.51
N ILE A 45 -4.30 4.33 5.35
CA ILE A 45 -3.50 5.48 4.88
C ILE A 45 -2.28 4.98 4.13
N ASP A 46 -1.58 3.97 4.63
CA ASP A 46 -0.40 3.41 3.97
C ASP A 46 -0.75 2.85 2.57
N MET A 47 -1.84 2.09 2.47
CA MET A 47 -2.31 1.59 1.17
C MET A 47 -2.69 2.71 0.21
N GLN A 48 -3.33 3.78 0.70
CA GLN A 48 -3.68 4.94 -0.13
C GLN A 48 -2.44 5.65 -0.66
N LEU A 49 -1.45 5.91 0.19
CA LEU A 49 -0.20 6.55 -0.20
C LEU A 49 0.54 5.69 -1.25
N ALA A 50 0.63 4.38 -1.05
CA ALA A 50 1.26 3.48 -2.00
C ALA A 50 0.56 3.49 -3.37
N LEU A 51 -0.78 3.57 -3.39
CA LEU A 51 -1.56 3.67 -4.63
C LEU A 51 -1.36 5.03 -5.33
N GLU A 52 -1.30 6.13 -4.56
CA GLU A 52 -1.04 7.47 -5.09
C GLU A 52 0.37 7.56 -5.69
N GLU A 53 1.38 7.00 -5.03
CA GLU A 53 2.75 6.89 -5.55
C GLU A 53 2.79 6.07 -6.84
N PHE A 54 2.09 4.94 -6.88
CA PHE A 54 2.01 4.11 -8.09
C PHE A 54 1.33 4.84 -9.25
N SER A 55 0.24 5.57 -8.98
CA SER A 55 -0.48 6.35 -9.97
C SER A 55 0.37 7.51 -10.51
N ASN A 56 1.09 8.22 -9.65
CA ASN A 56 2.00 9.30 -10.05
C ASN A 56 3.15 8.78 -10.92
N ARG A 57 3.78 7.66 -10.52
CA ARG A 57 4.86 7.04 -11.31
C ARG A 57 4.38 6.55 -12.68
N THR A 58 3.13 6.06 -12.76
CA THR A 58 2.54 5.64 -14.02
C THR A 58 2.23 6.84 -14.92
N ALA A 59 1.76 7.95 -14.36
CA ALA A 59 1.55 9.20 -15.09
C ALA A 59 2.87 9.78 -15.63
N GLU A 60 3.95 9.78 -14.83
CA GLU A 60 5.28 10.21 -15.27
C GLU A 60 5.88 9.33 -16.37
N PHE A 61 5.58 8.02 -16.36
CA PHE A 61 6.06 7.09 -17.38
C PHE A 61 5.35 7.27 -18.73
N ILE A 62 4.07 7.68 -18.72
CA ILE A 62 3.28 7.91 -19.94
C ILE A 62 3.70 9.23 -20.62
N ASP A 63 3.91 10.31 -19.85
CA ASP A 63 4.30 11.63 -20.36
C ASP A 63 5.67 11.61 -21.09
N GLY A 64 6.60 10.74 -20.66
CA GLY A 64 7.90 10.57 -21.30
C GLY A 64 7.90 9.90 -22.68
N THR A 65 6.77 9.35 -23.14
CA THR A 65 6.68 8.61 -24.43
C THR A 65 6.17 9.45 -25.61
N GLU A 66 5.67 10.68 -25.38
CA GLU A 66 5.07 11.50 -26.44
C GLU A 66 6.07 12.36 -27.24
N THR A 67 7.37 12.36 -26.92
CA THR A 67 8.37 13.23 -27.60
C THR A 67 9.16 12.56 -28.74
N VAL A 68 8.72 11.41 -29.28
CA VAL A 68 9.44 10.74 -30.40
C VAL A 68 8.55 10.42 -31.60
N VAL A 69 7.58 11.29 -31.95
CA VAL A 69 6.97 11.25 -33.29
C VAL A 69 6.72 12.67 -33.80
N ARG A 70 7.80 13.41 -34.08
CA ARG A 70 7.77 14.53 -35.03
C ARG A 70 8.97 14.45 -35.96
N ARG A 71 8.78 13.78 -37.10
CA ARG A 71 9.52 14.00 -38.34
C ARG A 71 8.55 13.91 -39.50
#